data_AF-A0A938DU17-F1
#
_entry.id   AF-A0A938DU17-F1
#
_cell.length_a   1.000
_cell.length_b   1.000
_cell.length_c   1.000
_cell.angle_alpha   90.00
_cell.angle_beta   90.00
_cell.angle_gamma   90.00
#
_symmetry.space_group_name_H-M   'P 1'
#
loop_
_entity.id
_entity.type
_entity.pdbx_description
1 polymer ?
#
loop_
_entity_poly.entity_id
_entity_poly.type
_entity_poly.pdbx_seq_one_letter_code
_entity_poly.pdbx_strand_id
1 'polypeptide(L)'
;MSHINRHRTAAFVVLATVVVVAASCVMPPPPPVTTTTTTSTTTTTTIPCPTFPLPPLPSTVPPGDAVLAENPVMGVTGGCEKPVVFTWSGQTPGKLMYVDICRKVTSNPSFSPGQDCAPLSSLNPNATATGSGSTVVQIFRGREPSGDLDWGCFATADVAPAGVEKNTTCYVRVTNNSLFNNADAREAAFTLS
;
A
#
# COMPACT_ATOMS: atom_id res chain seq x y z
N MET A 1 15.73 44.81 10.40
CA MET A 1 15.26 45.12 9.03
C MET A 1 14.01 44.30 8.79
N SER A 2 12.86 44.96 8.71
CA SER A 2 11.53 44.36 8.72
C SER A 2 10.89 44.65 7.37
N HIS A 3 10.59 43.62 6.58
CA HIS A 3 9.82 43.77 5.34
C HIS A 3 8.49 43.04 5.47
N ILE A 4 7.47 43.83 5.77
CA ILE A 4 6.05 43.49 5.63
C ILE A 4 5.71 43.67 4.15
N ASN A 5 5.21 42.62 3.49
CA ASN A 5 4.63 42.74 2.15
C ASN A 5 3.18 42.24 2.16
N ARG A 6 2.26 43.21 2.20
CA ARG A 6 0.83 43.04 1.92
C ARG A 6 0.64 43.14 0.41
N HIS A 7 0.03 42.14 -0.22
CA HIS A 7 -0.76 42.38 -1.41
C HIS A 7 -2.10 41.62 -1.35
N ARG A 8 -3.16 42.44 -1.32
CA ARG A 8 -4.54 42.13 -1.66
C ARG A 8 -4.59 41.59 -3.10
N THR A 9 -5.65 40.87 -3.48
CA THR A 9 -6.67 41.31 -4.45
C THR A 9 -7.71 40.18 -4.64
N ALA A 10 -8.98 40.56 -4.54
CA ALA A 10 -10.16 39.73 -4.75
C ALA A 10 -10.47 39.56 -6.25
N ALA A 11 -11.12 38.46 -6.63
CA ALA A 11 -11.83 38.37 -7.91
C ALA A 11 -13.16 37.62 -7.74
N PHE A 12 -14.23 38.36 -8.01
CA PHE A 12 -15.61 37.90 -8.15
C PHE A 12 -15.73 36.94 -9.34
N VAL A 13 -16.43 35.82 -9.15
CA VAL A 13 -16.87 34.95 -10.27
C VAL A 13 -18.38 35.06 -10.40
N VAL A 14 -18.81 35.49 -11.58
CA VAL A 14 -20.19 35.68 -12.02
C VAL A 14 -20.82 34.32 -12.31
N LEU A 15 -21.91 33.97 -11.62
CA LEU A 15 -22.74 32.82 -11.95
C LEU A 15 -23.70 33.21 -13.10
N ALA A 16 -23.50 32.65 -14.29
CA ALA A 16 -24.45 32.71 -15.38
C ALA A 16 -25.34 31.46 -15.36
N THR A 17 -26.62 31.63 -15.05
CA THR A 17 -27.62 30.57 -15.03
C THR A 17 -28.11 30.31 -16.46
N VAL A 18 -27.74 29.18 -17.04
CA VAL A 18 -28.28 28.70 -18.33
C VAL A 18 -29.48 27.81 -18.06
N VAL A 19 -30.67 28.28 -18.45
CA VAL A 19 -31.91 27.48 -18.43
C VAL A 19 -31.98 26.69 -19.74
N VAL A 20 -31.77 25.38 -19.65
CA VAL A 20 -31.93 24.45 -20.79
C VAL A 20 -33.39 23.97 -20.80
N VAL A 21 -34.13 24.35 -21.85
CA VAL A 21 -35.47 23.84 -22.13
C VAL A 21 -35.32 22.43 -22.72
N ALA A 22 -35.66 21.41 -21.93
CA ALA A 22 -35.70 20.03 -22.38
C ALA A 22 -36.99 19.76 -23.16
N ALA A 23 -36.88 19.61 -24.47
CA ALA A 23 -37.94 19.05 -25.31
C ALA A 23 -38.00 17.54 -25.07
N SER A 24 -39.10 17.06 -24.49
CA SER A 24 -39.37 15.66 -24.19
C SER A 24 -39.74 14.89 -25.47
N CYS A 25 -38.74 14.32 -26.14
CA CYS A 25 -38.96 13.27 -27.11
C CYS A 25 -39.34 11.99 -26.37
N VAL A 26 -40.64 11.65 -26.39
CA VAL A 26 -41.15 10.37 -25.90
C VAL A 26 -40.66 9.28 -26.85
N MET A 27 -39.60 8.56 -26.46
CA MET A 27 -39.16 7.37 -27.19
C MET A 27 -40.19 6.23 -26.99
N PRO A 28 -40.53 5.49 -28.05
CA PRO A 28 -41.33 4.28 -27.92
C PRO A 28 -40.59 3.24 -27.04
N PRO A 29 -41.32 2.43 -26.27
CA PRO A 29 -40.73 1.42 -25.40
C PRO A 29 -39.92 0.42 -26.23
N PRO A 30 -38.65 0.13 -25.87
CA PRO A 30 -37.86 -0.86 -26.57
C PRO A 30 -38.49 -2.26 -26.43
N PRO A 31 -38.30 -3.14 -27.43
CA PRO A 31 -38.78 -4.51 -27.36
C PRO A 31 -38.17 -5.25 -26.16
N PRO A 32 -38.89 -6.23 -25.58
CA PRO A 32 -38.41 -6.98 -24.42
C PRO A 32 -37.11 -7.73 -24.78
N VAL A 33 -35.99 -7.27 -24.21
CA VAL A 33 -34.70 -7.94 -24.31
C VAL A 33 -34.76 -9.20 -23.46
N THR A 34 -34.62 -10.35 -24.12
CA THR A 34 -34.53 -11.64 -23.44
C THR A 34 -33.10 -11.81 -22.91
N THR A 35 -32.87 -11.39 -21.67
CA THR A 35 -31.55 -11.52 -21.03
C THR A 35 -31.36 -12.97 -20.59
N THR A 36 -30.54 -13.73 -21.30
CA THR A 36 -30.14 -15.07 -20.87
C THR A 36 -29.10 -14.94 -19.75
N THR A 37 -29.54 -15.05 -18.50
CA THR A 37 -28.65 -15.02 -17.33
C THR A 37 -27.92 -16.36 -17.24
N THR A 38 -26.69 -16.42 -17.73
CA THR A 38 -25.82 -17.58 -17.53
C THR A 38 -25.24 -17.51 -16.12
N THR A 39 -25.86 -18.18 -15.15
CA THR A 39 -25.33 -18.32 -13.80
C THR A 39 -24.12 -19.26 -13.85
N SER A 40 -22.92 -18.70 -13.90
CA SER A 40 -21.69 -19.47 -13.71
C SER A 40 -21.47 -19.66 -12.21
N THR A 41 -21.66 -20.88 -11.72
CA THR A 41 -21.39 -21.22 -10.32
C THR A 41 -19.88 -21.37 -10.14
N THR A 42 -19.21 -20.33 -9.65
CA THR A 42 -17.79 -20.39 -9.31
C THR A 42 -17.63 -21.09 -7.96
N THR A 43 -17.18 -22.33 -7.94
CA THR A 43 -16.79 -23.03 -6.71
C THR A 43 -15.44 -22.50 -6.25
N THR A 44 -15.44 -21.57 -5.29
CA THR A 44 -14.21 -21.08 -4.65
C THR A 44 -13.73 -22.13 -3.65
N THR A 45 -12.72 -22.92 -4.03
CA THR A 45 -12.04 -23.80 -3.08
C THR A 45 -11.05 -22.97 -2.28
N THR A 46 -11.35 -22.70 -1.01
CA THR A 46 -10.45 -21.98 -0.11
C THR A 46 -9.32 -22.91 0.31
N ILE A 47 -8.11 -22.70 -0.22
CA ILE A 47 -6.91 -23.41 0.24
C ILE A 47 -6.49 -22.78 1.58
N PRO A 48 -6.36 -23.55 2.67
CA PRO A 48 -5.95 -23.00 3.96
C PRO A 48 -4.50 -22.51 3.90
N CYS A 49 -4.23 -21.39 4.56
CA CYS A 49 -2.87 -20.85 4.64
C CYS A 49 -1.96 -21.75 5.48
N PRO A 50 -0.69 -21.96 5.06
CA PRO A 50 0.29 -22.64 5.89
C PRO A 50 0.51 -21.87 7.19
N THR A 51 0.70 -22.59 8.29
CA THR A 51 1.07 -21.99 9.57
C THR A 51 2.58 -21.77 9.60
N PHE A 52 3.00 -20.52 9.81
CA PHE A 52 4.41 -20.18 9.97
C PHE A 52 4.72 -19.94 11.45
N PRO A 53 5.85 -20.45 11.96
CA PRO A 53 6.30 -20.07 13.30
C PRO A 53 6.66 -18.58 13.32
N LEU A 54 6.40 -17.92 14.45
CA LEU A 54 6.84 -16.53 14.64
C LEU A 54 8.38 -16.52 14.69
N PRO A 55 9.07 -15.76 13.83
CA PRO A 55 10.52 -15.68 13.85
C PRO A 55 11.00 -14.97 15.12
N PRO A 56 12.15 -15.38 15.71
CA PRO A 56 12.72 -14.68 16.85
C PRO A 56 13.19 -13.28 16.43
N LEU A 57 12.94 -12.28 17.27
CA LEU A 57 13.47 -10.93 17.03
C LEU A 57 15.01 -10.94 17.15
N PRO A 58 15.72 -10.24 16.25
CA PRO A 58 17.17 -10.25 16.21
C PRO A 58 17.74 -9.42 17.37
N SER A 59 18.90 -9.84 17.87
CA SER A 59 19.62 -9.15 18.94
C SER A 59 20.46 -7.97 18.45
N THR A 60 20.71 -7.86 17.15
CA THR A 60 21.54 -6.82 16.54
C THR A 60 20.85 -6.18 15.34
N VAL A 61 20.88 -4.86 15.27
CA VAL A 61 20.34 -4.08 14.16
C VAL A 61 21.50 -3.58 13.29
N PRO A 62 21.46 -3.81 11.97
CA PRO A 62 22.48 -3.27 11.06
C PRO A 62 22.44 -1.73 11.04
N PRO A 63 23.61 -1.06 11.04
CA PRO A 63 23.68 0.41 11.06
C PRO A 63 23.28 1.03 9.72
N GLY A 64 22.58 2.16 9.77
CA GLY A 64 22.22 3.01 8.62
C GLY A 64 21.02 2.57 7.79
N ASP A 65 20.65 1.30 7.82
CA ASP A 65 19.74 0.70 6.85
C ASP A 65 18.52 0.00 7.45
N ALA A 66 17.55 -0.29 6.57
CA ALA A 66 16.45 -1.20 6.82
C ALA A 66 16.74 -2.56 6.18
N VAL A 67 16.45 -3.65 6.89
CA VAL A 67 16.72 -5.01 6.43
C VAL A 67 15.55 -5.92 6.80
N LEU A 68 15.11 -6.70 5.82
CA LEU A 68 14.19 -7.82 6.01
C LEU A 68 15.01 -9.09 6.22
N ALA A 69 14.75 -9.83 7.30
CA ALA A 69 15.56 -10.99 7.68
C ALA A 69 15.47 -12.15 6.67
N GLU A 70 14.47 -12.15 5.81
CA GLU A 70 14.28 -13.13 4.75
C GLU A 70 14.05 -12.42 3.41
N ASN A 71 14.95 -12.61 2.45
CA ASN A 71 14.82 -12.12 1.09
C ASN A 71 15.63 -13.01 0.12
N PRO A 72 15.01 -13.71 -0.85
CA PRO A 72 13.56 -13.75 -1.13
C PRO A 72 12.76 -14.35 0.04
N VAL A 73 11.50 -13.95 0.18
CA VAL A 73 10.56 -14.52 1.15
C VAL A 73 9.94 -15.78 0.55
N MET A 74 10.25 -16.93 1.16
CA MET A 74 9.90 -18.26 0.65
C MET A 74 8.55 -18.74 1.19
N GLY A 75 7.80 -19.46 0.35
CA GLY A 75 6.71 -20.32 0.80
C GLY A 75 5.41 -19.61 1.17
N VAL A 76 5.31 -18.30 0.93
CA VAL A 76 4.03 -17.58 1.00
C VAL A 76 3.15 -18.07 -0.14
N THR A 77 1.95 -18.57 0.17
CA THR A 77 0.95 -18.97 -0.83
C THR A 77 0.04 -17.80 -1.18
N GLY A 78 -0.57 -17.81 -2.37
CA GLY A 78 -1.49 -16.76 -2.79
C GLY A 78 -2.68 -16.61 -1.83
N GLY A 79 -2.97 -15.38 -1.40
CA GLY A 79 -4.01 -15.08 -0.42
C GLY A 79 -3.59 -15.30 1.04
N CYS A 80 -2.30 -15.54 1.30
CA CYS A 80 -1.76 -15.79 2.63
C CYS A 80 -0.68 -14.79 3.01
N GLU A 81 -0.39 -14.75 4.30
CA GLU A 81 0.64 -13.91 4.91
C GLU A 81 1.68 -14.75 5.64
N LYS A 82 2.92 -14.27 5.67
CA LYS A 82 4.03 -14.87 6.41
C LYS A 82 4.67 -13.83 7.34
N PRO A 83 4.83 -14.14 8.64
CA PRO A 83 5.55 -13.29 9.56
C PRO A 83 7.05 -13.29 9.24
N VAL A 84 7.63 -12.12 8.97
CA VAL A 84 9.05 -11.94 8.72
C VAL A 84 9.59 -10.80 9.59
N VAL A 85 10.76 -11.00 10.17
CA VAL A 85 11.43 -9.95 10.93
C VAL A 85 11.89 -8.84 10.01
N PHE A 86 11.54 -7.61 10.37
CA PHE A 86 12.04 -6.40 9.77
C PHE A 86 12.82 -5.58 10.81
N THR A 87 13.99 -5.10 10.42
CA THR A 87 14.90 -4.31 11.27
C THR A 87 15.23 -3.00 10.61
N TRP A 88 15.45 -1.96 11.41
CA TRP A 88 15.85 -0.65 10.89
C TRP A 88 16.73 0.10 11.88
N SER A 89 17.57 0.99 11.35
CA SER A 89 18.29 2.00 12.13
C SER A 89 18.33 3.35 11.42
N GLY A 90 18.95 4.34 12.05
CA GLY A 90 19.11 5.67 11.47
C GLY A 90 17.84 6.52 11.44
N GLN A 91 16.79 6.15 12.19
CA GLN A 91 15.63 7.01 12.43
C GLN A 91 15.94 8.05 13.50
N THR A 92 15.10 9.08 13.61
CA THR A 92 15.21 10.04 14.71
C THR A 92 14.82 9.36 16.03
N PRO A 93 15.67 9.40 17.07
CA PRO A 93 15.36 8.86 18.39
C PRO A 93 14.08 9.43 19.01
N GLY A 94 13.34 8.58 19.73
CA GLY A 94 12.15 9.00 20.50
C GLY A 94 10.93 9.38 19.65
N LYS A 95 10.91 9.04 18.36
CA LYS A 95 9.77 9.26 17.47
C LYS A 95 8.92 8.01 17.32
N LEU A 96 7.62 8.20 17.10
CA LEU A 96 6.72 7.12 16.69
C LEU A 96 7.18 6.57 15.33
N MET A 97 7.16 5.26 15.18
CA MET A 97 7.56 4.57 13.95
C MET A 97 6.30 4.07 13.23
N TYR A 98 6.34 4.09 11.90
CA TYR A 98 5.33 3.49 11.04
C TYR A 98 6.02 2.52 10.10
N VAL A 99 5.52 1.27 10.00
CA VAL A 99 6.09 0.25 9.10
C VAL A 99 5.00 -0.24 8.16
N ASP A 100 5.20 -0.11 6.85
CA ASP A 100 4.22 -0.46 5.80
C ASP A 100 4.85 -1.34 4.72
N ILE A 101 4.03 -2.11 4.00
CA ILE A 101 4.43 -2.79 2.76
C ILE A 101 3.99 -1.93 1.58
N CYS A 102 4.91 -1.62 0.67
CA CYS A 102 4.66 -0.75 -0.48
C CYS A 102 5.04 -1.42 -1.81
N ARG A 103 4.33 -1.08 -2.90
CA ARG A 103 4.68 -1.49 -4.27
C ARG A 103 5.80 -0.67 -4.90
N LYS A 104 6.05 0.54 -4.38
CA LYS A 104 7.08 1.46 -4.89
C LYS A 104 8.00 1.91 -3.75
N VAL A 105 9.24 2.19 -4.14
CA VAL A 105 10.25 2.85 -3.31
C VAL A 105 9.94 4.34 -3.14
N THR A 106 10.27 4.91 -1.99
CA THR A 106 10.03 6.31 -1.63
C THR A 106 10.78 7.29 -2.54
N SER A 107 11.90 6.86 -3.13
CA SER A 107 12.66 7.68 -4.09
C SER A 107 11.96 7.85 -5.45
N ASN A 108 10.87 7.12 -5.71
CA ASN A 108 10.08 7.30 -6.92
C ASN A 108 9.29 8.63 -6.82
N PRO A 109 9.38 9.55 -7.79
CA PRO A 109 8.70 10.84 -7.71
C PRO A 109 7.16 10.74 -7.74
N SER A 110 6.61 9.61 -8.20
CA SER A 110 5.17 9.32 -8.16
C SER A 110 4.72 8.62 -6.87
N PHE A 111 5.62 8.42 -5.91
CA PHE A 111 5.33 7.72 -4.67
C PHE A 111 4.32 8.49 -3.81
N SER A 112 3.22 7.83 -3.47
CA SER A 112 2.17 8.32 -2.60
C SER A 112 1.83 7.24 -1.57
N PRO A 113 2.16 7.42 -0.27
CA PRO A 113 1.93 6.39 0.75
C PRO A 113 0.51 5.85 0.78
N GLY A 114 -0.50 6.70 0.58
CA GLY A 114 -1.91 6.29 0.60
C GLY A 114 -2.38 5.48 -0.62
N GLN A 115 -1.56 5.38 -1.67
CA GLN A 115 -1.88 4.61 -2.89
C GLN A 115 -0.88 3.49 -3.16
N ASP A 116 0.35 3.66 -2.70
CA ASP A 116 1.45 2.75 -2.98
C ASP A 116 1.80 1.85 -1.80
N CYS A 117 1.24 2.09 -0.60
CA CYS A 117 1.45 1.25 0.58
C CYS A 117 0.13 0.63 1.08
N ALA A 118 0.21 -0.59 1.59
CA ALA A 118 -0.90 -1.38 2.09
C ALA A 118 -1.32 -0.89 3.49
N PRO A 119 -2.48 -0.21 3.63
CA PRO A 119 -2.87 0.40 4.90
C PRO A 119 -3.10 -0.63 6.02
N LEU A 120 -3.56 -1.84 5.68
CA LEU A 120 -3.80 -2.90 6.66
C LEU A 120 -2.51 -3.60 7.13
N SER A 121 -1.39 -3.41 6.43
CA SER A 121 -0.09 -3.92 6.84
C SER A 121 0.69 -2.94 7.73
N SER A 122 0.08 -1.79 8.07
CA SER A 122 0.73 -0.74 8.85
C SER A 122 0.91 -1.15 10.32
N LEU A 123 2.14 -1.10 10.81
CA LEU A 123 2.49 -1.33 12.21
C LEU A 123 3.02 -0.06 12.84
N ASN A 124 2.64 0.16 14.10
CA ASN A 124 3.10 1.31 14.89
C ASN A 124 3.94 0.84 16.09
N PRO A 125 5.17 0.34 15.87
CA PRO A 125 6.03 -0.02 16.98
C PRO A 125 6.37 1.20 17.82
N ASN A 126 6.57 0.99 19.13
CA ASN A 126 6.90 2.04 20.06
C ASN A 126 8.16 2.81 19.64
N ALA A 127 8.23 4.08 20.03
CA ALA A 127 9.40 4.90 19.83
C ALA A 127 10.65 4.25 20.42
N THR A 128 11.76 4.28 19.68
CA THR A 128 13.02 3.69 20.13
C THR A 128 13.99 4.79 20.58
N ALA A 129 14.67 4.57 21.70
CA ALA A 129 15.59 5.56 22.28
C ALA A 129 16.81 5.85 21.38
N THR A 130 17.07 5.00 20.40
CA THR A 130 18.23 5.08 19.50
C THR A 130 17.84 5.32 18.04
N GLY A 131 16.54 5.40 17.72
CA GLY A 131 16.08 5.43 16.32
C GLY A 131 16.34 4.12 15.58
N SER A 132 16.59 3.03 16.30
CA SER A 132 16.78 1.69 15.75
C SER A 132 15.80 0.71 16.40
N GLY A 133 15.31 -0.27 15.65
CA GLY A 133 14.30 -1.19 16.14
C GLY A 133 14.12 -2.43 15.27
N SER A 134 13.23 -3.31 15.71
CA SER A 134 12.79 -4.47 14.96
C SER A 134 11.31 -4.73 15.22
N THR A 135 10.64 -5.34 14.24
CA THR A 135 9.25 -5.77 14.34
C THR A 135 9.04 -7.00 13.46
N VAL A 136 7.92 -7.68 13.63
CA VAL A 136 7.47 -8.74 12.72
C VAL A 136 6.43 -8.12 11.78
N VAL A 137 6.68 -8.22 10.47
CA VAL A 137 5.78 -7.77 9.41
C VAL A 137 5.13 -8.98 8.75
N GLN A 138 3.84 -8.88 8.44
CA GLN A 138 3.09 -9.92 7.74
C GLN A 138 3.24 -9.73 6.23
N ILE A 139 4.17 -10.45 5.62
CA ILE A 139 4.42 -10.39 4.18
C ILE A 139 3.33 -11.17 3.44
N PHE A 140 2.54 -10.49 2.61
CA PHE A 140 1.48 -11.11 1.81
C PHE A 140 1.94 -11.48 0.39
N ARG A 141 1.29 -12.48 -0.20
CA ARG A 141 1.37 -12.81 -1.64
C ARG A 141 -0.02 -12.75 -2.26
N GLY A 142 -0.19 -11.95 -3.29
CA GLY A 142 -1.48 -11.69 -3.95
C GLY A 142 -1.80 -10.20 -3.97
N ARG A 143 -3.08 -9.89 -4.23
CA ARG A 143 -3.60 -8.53 -4.15
C ARG A 143 -3.37 -7.96 -2.76
N GLU A 144 -3.15 -6.65 -2.69
CA GLU A 144 -3.08 -5.90 -1.44
C GLU A 144 -4.28 -6.26 -0.52
N PRO A 145 -4.04 -6.53 0.78
CA PRO A 145 -5.05 -7.14 1.66
C PRO A 145 -6.31 -6.32 1.92
N SER A 146 -6.27 -4.98 1.81
CA SER A 146 -7.48 -4.16 1.97
C SER A 146 -8.49 -4.37 0.86
N GLY A 147 -8.01 -4.70 -0.35
CA GLY A 147 -8.85 -4.81 -1.54
C GLY A 147 -9.30 -3.47 -2.11
N ASP A 148 -8.93 -2.35 -1.48
CA ASP A 148 -9.21 -0.98 -1.94
C ASP A 148 -8.21 -0.50 -3.00
N LEU A 149 -7.06 -1.18 -3.10
CA LEU A 149 -5.98 -0.86 -4.04
C LEU A 149 -5.84 -1.93 -5.12
N ASP A 150 -5.59 -1.48 -6.34
CA ASP A 150 -5.49 -2.32 -7.54
C ASP A 150 -4.04 -2.74 -7.83
N TRP A 151 -3.35 -3.23 -6.80
CA TRP A 151 -2.00 -3.79 -6.92
C TRP A 151 -1.79 -4.96 -5.95
N GLY A 152 -0.68 -5.68 -6.09
CA GLY A 152 -0.27 -6.71 -5.14
C GLY A 152 1.19 -7.11 -5.26
N CYS A 153 1.66 -7.91 -4.31
CA CYS A 153 2.99 -8.52 -4.30
C CYS A 153 2.88 -9.96 -4.80
N PHE A 154 3.62 -10.31 -5.84
CA PHE A 154 3.49 -11.59 -6.53
C PHE A 154 4.86 -12.20 -6.78
N ALA A 155 4.96 -13.53 -6.74
CA ALA A 155 6.14 -14.20 -7.27
C ALA A 155 6.20 -14.07 -8.80
N THR A 156 7.38 -14.27 -9.38
CA THR A 156 7.56 -14.19 -10.85
C THR A 156 6.60 -15.11 -11.60
N ALA A 157 6.34 -16.32 -11.08
CA ALA A 157 5.48 -17.31 -11.72
C ALA A 157 3.97 -17.05 -11.56
N ASP A 158 3.56 -16.11 -10.70
CA ASP A 158 2.14 -15.88 -10.43
C ASP A 158 1.43 -15.17 -11.58
N VAL A 159 0.12 -15.39 -11.69
CA VAL A 159 -0.78 -14.64 -12.56
C VAL A 159 -1.60 -13.70 -11.68
N ALA A 160 -1.45 -12.38 -11.88
CA ALA A 160 -2.27 -11.40 -11.17
C ALA A 160 -3.71 -11.40 -11.71
N PRO A 161 -4.72 -11.18 -10.85
CA PRO A 161 -6.09 -10.98 -11.30
C PRO A 161 -6.23 -9.80 -12.27
N ALA A 162 -7.26 -9.83 -13.13
CA ALA A 162 -7.54 -8.72 -14.04
C ALA A 162 -7.72 -7.41 -13.26
N GLY A 163 -7.09 -6.33 -13.77
CA GLY A 163 -7.11 -5.02 -13.13
C GLY A 163 -6.13 -4.83 -11.97
N VAL A 164 -5.47 -5.88 -11.48
CA VAL A 164 -4.50 -5.79 -10.38
C VAL A 164 -3.07 -5.69 -10.95
N GLU A 165 -2.36 -4.62 -10.59
CA GLU A 165 -0.95 -4.45 -10.93
C GLU A 165 -0.08 -5.50 -10.22
N LYS A 166 0.68 -6.26 -11.02
CA LYS A 166 1.63 -7.27 -10.54
C LYS A 166 2.97 -6.62 -10.18
N ASN A 167 3.33 -6.62 -8.89
CA ASN A 167 4.67 -6.24 -8.43
C ASN A 167 5.45 -7.48 -8.02
N THR A 168 6.59 -7.73 -8.67
CA THR A 168 7.51 -8.83 -8.33
C THR A 168 8.53 -8.45 -7.28
N THR A 169 8.73 -7.14 -7.10
CA THR A 169 9.50 -6.54 -6.01
C THR A 169 8.57 -5.64 -5.23
N CYS A 170 8.52 -5.85 -3.92
CA CYS A 170 7.82 -4.98 -2.97
C CYS A 170 8.82 -4.46 -1.93
N TYR A 171 8.39 -3.50 -1.12
CA TYR A 171 9.26 -2.81 -0.17
C TYR A 171 8.61 -2.83 1.20
N VAL A 172 9.36 -3.19 2.24
CA VAL A 172 8.96 -2.87 3.61
C VAL A 172 9.58 -1.52 3.95
N ARG A 173 8.74 -0.52 4.22
CA ARG A 173 9.11 0.86 4.47
C ARG A 173 8.92 1.18 5.95
N VAL A 174 9.86 1.91 6.54
CA VAL A 174 9.71 2.53 7.85
C VAL A 174 9.90 4.04 7.77
N THR A 175 9.01 4.77 8.44
CA THR A 175 9.15 6.22 8.67
C THR A 175 8.99 6.57 10.14
N ASN A 176 9.36 7.80 10.48
CA ASN A 176 9.15 8.35 11.81
C ASN A 176 8.18 9.53 11.80
N ASN A 177 7.40 9.67 12.88
CA ASN A 177 6.52 10.79 13.24
C ASN A 177 5.36 11.11 12.27
N SER A 178 5.41 10.63 11.02
CA SER A 178 4.37 10.73 10.01
C SER A 178 4.55 9.64 8.94
N LEU A 179 3.45 9.03 8.50
CA LEU A 179 3.42 8.11 7.36
C LEU A 179 3.92 8.75 6.05
N PHE A 180 3.83 10.09 5.95
CA PHE A 180 4.24 10.87 4.79
C PHE A 180 5.68 11.42 4.90
N ASN A 181 6.43 11.07 5.95
CA ASN A 181 7.81 11.51 6.11
C ASN A 181 8.75 10.72 5.18
N ASN A 182 8.79 11.12 3.91
CA ASN A 182 9.63 10.50 2.89
C ASN A 182 11.13 10.80 3.06
N ALA A 183 11.48 11.89 3.75
CA ALA A 183 12.88 12.31 3.92
C ALA A 183 13.67 11.32 4.81
N ASP A 184 13.00 10.78 5.83
CA ASP A 184 13.59 9.82 6.76
C ASP A 184 13.20 8.37 6.47
N ALA A 185 12.56 8.09 5.32
CA ALA A 185 12.15 6.74 4.98
C ALA A 185 13.39 5.81 4.90
N ARG A 186 13.26 4.61 5.44
CA ARG A 186 14.19 3.49 5.21
C ARG A 186 13.39 2.33 4.67
N GLU A 187 13.93 1.65 3.67
CA GLU A 187 13.19 0.65 2.92
C GLU A 187 14.04 -0.58 2.69
N ALA A 188 13.45 -1.77 2.83
CA ALA A 188 14.04 -3.03 2.41
C ALA A 188 13.22 -3.60 1.26
N ALA A 189 13.84 -3.76 0.10
CA ALA A 189 13.22 -4.45 -1.02
C ALA A 189 13.16 -5.96 -0.73
N PHE A 190 12.09 -6.62 -1.16
CA PHE A 190 11.96 -8.07 -1.11
C PHE A 190 11.26 -8.63 -2.35
N THR A 191 11.50 -9.91 -2.59
CA THR A 191 10.85 -10.70 -3.65
C THR A 191 10.19 -11.93 -3.05
N LEU A 192 9.27 -12.55 -3.78
CA LEU A 192 8.54 -13.76 -3.37
C LEU A 192 8.94 -14.95 -4.25
N SER A 193 9.03 -16.12 -3.64
CA SER A 193 9.26 -17.40 -4.34
C SER A 193 8.49 -18.55 -3.71
#